data_AF-A0A0B7AYB3-F1
#
_entry.id   AF-A0A0B7AYB3-F1
#
_cell.length_a   1.000
_cell.length_b   1.000
_cell.length_c   1.000
_cell.angle_alpha   90.00
_cell.angle_beta   90.00
_cell.angle_gamma   90.00
#
_symmetry.space_group_name_H-M   'P 1'
#
loop_
_entity.id
_entity.type
_entity.pdbx_description
1 polymer ?
#
loop_
_entity_poly.entity_id
_entity_poly.type
_entity_poly.pdbx_seq_one_letter_code
_entity_poly.pdbx_strand_id
1 'polypeptide(L)'
;LYLSLEEVFHGCTKKMKISRRVMNEDGHTSSIRDKILTIDVKRGWRPGTKITFPQEGDQGPNNIPADIVFIVKDKPHPRFRREGANLHHMAKLPLGRALTGSTISIHTLDEKVLHIPITDIVRPGYRKIVPGEGMPMVVAPCDKGDIIIEFDIEFPKSLNHEKKEFIRKALLL
;
A
#
# COMPACT_ATOMS: atom_id res chain seq x y z
N LEU A 1 8.35 2.91 11.46
CA LEU A 1 8.15 4.03 10.50
C LEU A 1 6.95 3.70 9.63
N TYR A 2 5.82 4.36 9.83
CA TYR A 2 4.61 4.14 9.02
C TYR A 2 4.61 5.09 7.82
N LEU A 3 4.55 4.53 6.62
CA LEU A 3 4.59 5.29 5.35
C LEU A 3 3.33 5.04 4.53
N SER A 4 2.82 6.05 3.85
CA SER A 4 1.75 5.85 2.87
C SER A 4 2.29 5.18 1.60
N LEU A 5 1.40 4.65 0.76
CA LEU A 5 1.83 4.03 -0.49
C LEU A 5 2.42 5.07 -1.45
N GLU A 6 1.88 6.29 -1.48
CA GLU A 6 2.39 7.42 -2.26
C GLU A 6 3.81 7.82 -1.81
N GLU A 7 4.05 7.88 -0.50
CA GLU A 7 5.38 8.18 0.07
C GLU A 7 6.42 7.15 -0.38
N VAL A 8 6.04 5.87 -0.44
CA VAL A 8 6.94 4.81 -0.90
C VAL A 8 7.03 4.76 -2.43
N PHE A 9 5.99 5.16 -3.15
CA PHE A 9 5.96 5.18 -4.60
C PHE A 9 6.86 6.27 -5.18
N HIS A 10 6.78 7.48 -4.63
CA HIS A 10 7.59 8.63 -5.05
C HIS A 10 8.94 8.72 -4.32
N GLY A 11 9.05 8.13 -3.13
CA GLY A 11 10.15 8.39 -2.21
C GLY A 11 9.93 9.71 -1.46
N CYS A 12 10.48 9.82 -0.26
CA CYS A 12 10.37 11.03 0.56
C CYS A 12 11.48 11.09 1.62
N THR A 13 11.60 12.23 2.29
CA THR A 13 12.47 12.36 3.47
C THR A 13 11.61 12.50 4.72
N LYS A 14 11.85 11.64 5.72
CA LYS A 14 11.18 11.66 7.02
C LYS A 14 12.13 12.12 8.10
N LYS A 15 11.73 13.14 8.85
CA LYS A 15 12.43 13.64 10.04
C LYS A 15 11.75 13.10 11.28
N MET A 16 12.46 12.28 12.04
CA MET A 16 11.97 11.65 13.27
C MET A 16 12.66 12.29 14.46
N LYS A 17 11.91 13.00 15.29
CA LYS A 17 12.42 13.54 16.55
C LYS A 17 12.45 12.41 17.59
N ILE A 18 13.61 12.21 18.20
CA ILE A 18 13.81 11.34 19.36
C ILE A 18 14.22 12.19 20.55
N SER A 19 13.89 11.74 21.75
CA SER A 19 14.40 12.29 23.01
C SER A 19 15.23 11.20 23.66
N ARG A 20 16.48 11.50 23.99
CA ARG A 20 17.42 10.54 24.57
C ARG A 20 18.19 11.16 25.72
N ARG A 21 18.61 10.34 26.68
CA ARG A 21 19.54 10.74 27.74
C ARG A 21 20.95 10.89 27.16
N VAL A 22 21.60 12.01 27.45
CA VAL A 22 22.96 12.32 27.01
C VAL A 22 23.79 12.68 28.24
N MET A 23 25.01 12.13 28.33
CA MET A 23 25.94 12.48 29.41
C MET A 23 26.41 13.93 29.27
N ASN A 24 26.46 14.66 30.37
CA ASN A 24 26.99 16.01 30.39
C ASN A 24 28.54 15.96 30.42
N GLU A 25 29.18 17.11 30.19
CA GLU A 25 30.64 17.23 30.13
C GLU A 25 31.34 16.85 31.45
N ASP A 26 30.61 16.94 32.57
CA ASP A 26 31.09 16.53 33.90
C ASP A 26 31.28 15.01 34.05
N GLY A 27 30.80 14.19 33.10
CA GLY A 27 30.89 12.73 33.15
C GLY A 27 30.07 12.07 34.26
N HIS A 28 29.34 12.83 35.07
CA HIS A 28 28.63 12.35 36.25
C HIS A 28 27.12 12.59 36.17
N THR A 29 26.68 13.63 35.48
CA THR A 29 25.27 13.96 35.30
C THR A 29 24.81 13.71 33.87
N SER A 30 23.50 13.64 33.68
CA SER A 30 22.89 13.44 32.35
C SER A 30 21.67 14.33 32.17
N SER A 31 21.38 14.68 30.91
CA SER A 31 20.22 15.48 30.53
C SER A 31 19.44 14.81 29.38
N ILE A 32 18.12 15.02 29.33
CA ILE A 32 17.33 14.60 28.17
C ILE A 32 17.55 15.63 27.07
N ARG A 33 17.99 15.16 25.90
CA ARG A 33 18.18 16.00 24.71
C ARG A 33 17.40 15.45 23.54
N ASP A 34 16.81 16.36 22.79
CA ASP A 34 16.13 16.04 21.54
C ASP A 34 17.12 15.98 20.39
N LYS A 35 16.92 15.02 19.48
CA LYS A 35 17.66 14.91 18.23
C LYS A 35 16.72 14.55 17.09
N ILE A 36 16.99 15.09 15.90
CA ILE A 36 16.23 14.77 14.69
C ILE A 36 17.03 13.78 13.87
N LEU A 37 16.47 12.59 13.65
CA LEU A 37 17.01 11.57 12.76
C LEU A 37 16.32 11.72 11.39
N THR A 38 17.10 11.86 10.32
CA THR A 38 16.58 12.03 8.96
C THR A 38 16.69 10.71 8.21
N ILE A 39 15.57 10.25 7.65
CA ILE A 39 15.45 8.99 6.91
C ILE A 39 15.04 9.32 5.48
N ASP A 40 15.91 9.00 4.52
CA ASP A 40 15.59 9.12 3.10
C ASP A 40 14.96 7.83 2.59
N VAL A 41 13.63 7.83 2.51
CA VAL A 41 12.82 6.73 2.01
C VAL A 41 13.04 6.60 0.50
N LYS A 42 13.62 5.47 0.10
CA LYS A 42 13.79 5.16 -1.33
C LYS A 42 12.51 4.57 -1.91
N ARG A 43 12.32 4.83 -3.20
CA ARG A 43 11.20 4.32 -3.99
C ARG A 43 11.13 2.80 -3.90
N GLY A 44 9.92 2.28 -3.69
CA GLY A 44 9.67 0.84 -3.71
C GLY A 44 10.07 0.09 -2.42
N TRP A 45 10.58 0.78 -1.39
CA TRP A 45 10.94 0.15 -0.11
C TRP A 45 9.83 -0.78 0.40
N ARG A 46 10.22 -1.98 0.82
CA ARG A 46 9.26 -3.00 1.24
C ARG A 46 8.99 -2.90 2.74
N PRO A 47 7.78 -3.24 3.20
CA PRO A 47 7.53 -3.47 4.63
C PRO A 47 8.59 -4.39 5.22
N GLY A 48 9.04 -4.09 6.44
CA GLY A 48 10.13 -4.82 7.11
C GLY A 48 11.53 -4.26 6.84
N THR A 49 11.71 -3.31 5.92
CA THR A 49 12.99 -2.62 5.71
C THR A 49 13.45 -1.98 7.03
N LYS A 50 14.68 -2.28 7.45
CA LYS A 50 15.28 -1.79 8.70
C LYS A 50 16.23 -0.63 8.41
N ILE A 51 16.08 0.45 9.15
CA ILE A 51 16.97 1.61 9.13
C ILE A 51 17.55 1.74 10.53
N THR A 52 18.86 1.51 10.64
CA THR A 52 19.57 1.53 11.92
C THR A 52 20.33 2.84 12.05
N PHE A 53 20.11 3.53 13.17
CA PHE A 53 20.94 4.65 13.61
C PHE A 53 21.79 4.18 14.80
N PRO A 54 23.10 3.97 14.59
CA PRO A 54 23.94 3.37 15.59
C PRO A 54 24.13 4.32 16.78
N GLN A 55 24.09 3.78 17.99
CA GLN A 55 24.36 4.52 19.23
C GLN A 55 23.49 5.79 19.42
N GLU A 56 22.28 5.80 18.87
CA GLU A 56 21.33 6.90 19.04
C GLU A 56 20.42 6.75 20.27
N GLY A 57 20.53 5.67 21.02
CA GLY A 57 19.82 5.45 22.27
C GLY A 57 20.36 6.26 23.45
N ASP A 58 19.89 5.90 24.65
CA ASP A 58 20.30 6.55 25.89
C ASP A 58 21.77 6.29 26.22
N GLN A 59 22.47 7.35 26.63
CA GLN A 59 23.84 7.28 27.13
C GLN A 59 23.86 7.08 28.65
N GLY A 60 24.89 6.40 29.13
CA GLY A 60 25.16 6.24 30.55
C GLY A 60 26.64 5.94 30.83
N PRO A 61 27.08 6.01 32.10
CA PRO A 61 28.46 5.72 32.46
C PRO A 61 28.85 4.30 32.07
N ASN A 62 30.03 4.13 31.46
CA ASN A 62 30.58 2.83 31.04
C ASN A 62 29.63 1.99 30.15
N ASN A 63 28.71 2.63 29.42
CA ASN A 63 27.79 1.97 28.52
C ASN A 63 27.90 2.52 27.09
N ILE A 64 27.90 1.63 26.10
CA ILE A 64 27.76 2.01 24.69
C ILE A 64 26.27 2.24 24.42
N PRO A 65 25.86 3.40 23.89
CA PRO A 65 24.44 3.66 23.65
C PRO A 65 23.84 2.64 22.68
N ALA A 66 22.58 2.29 22.91
CA ALA A 66 21.89 1.34 22.05
C ALA A 66 21.62 1.90 20.65
N ASP A 67 21.44 1.02 19.68
CA ASP A 67 21.01 1.40 18.34
C ASP A 67 19.51 1.67 18.29
N ILE A 68 19.10 2.67 17.51
CA ILE A 68 17.70 2.89 17.19
C ILE A 68 17.40 2.31 15.82
N VAL A 69 16.49 1.34 15.76
CA VAL A 69 16.09 0.67 14.52
C VAL A 69 14.66 1.05 14.16
N PHE A 70 14.49 1.75 13.04
CA PHE A 70 13.19 1.97 12.44
C PHE A 70 12.86 0.82 11.48
N ILE A 71 11.69 0.21 11.68
CA ILE A 71 11.15 -0.79 10.75
C ILE A 71 10.04 -0.15 9.92
N VAL A 72 10.14 -0.21 8.61
CA VAL A 72 9.13 0.31 7.67
C VAL A 72 7.86 -0.55 7.75
N LYS A 73 6.71 0.12 7.80
CA LYS A 73 5.37 -0.48 7.69
C LYS A 73 4.52 0.38 6.76
N ASP A 74 3.71 -0.25 5.93
CA ASP A 74 2.74 0.46 5.12
C ASP A 74 1.56 0.92 5.99
N LYS A 75 1.07 2.12 5.75
CA LYS A 75 -0.22 2.58 6.26
C LYS A 75 -1.35 1.93 5.44
N PRO A 76 -2.50 1.64 6.06
CA PRO A 76 -3.70 1.29 5.30
C PRO A 76 -4.02 2.37 4.27
N HIS A 77 -4.33 1.95 3.04
CA HIS A 77 -4.66 2.85 1.94
C HIS A 77 -6.11 2.59 1.49
N PRO A 78 -6.92 3.63 1.22
CA PRO A 78 -8.36 3.47 0.96
C PRO A 78 -8.68 2.68 -0.31
N ARG A 79 -7.80 2.68 -1.31
CA ARG A 79 -8.05 2.04 -2.62
C ARG A 79 -7.24 0.78 -2.86
N PHE A 80 -6.13 0.59 -2.14
CA PHE A 80 -5.14 -0.43 -2.48
C PHE A 80 -4.63 -1.15 -1.25
N ARG A 81 -4.42 -2.45 -1.40
CA ARG A 81 -3.63 -3.26 -0.47
C ARG A 81 -2.36 -3.69 -1.18
N ARG A 82 -1.20 -3.32 -0.64
CA ARG A 82 0.09 -3.69 -1.23
C ARG A 82 0.49 -5.11 -0.85
N GLU A 83 0.95 -5.88 -1.82
CA GLU A 83 1.56 -7.19 -1.65
C GLU A 83 2.85 -7.25 -2.46
N GLY A 84 4.00 -7.10 -1.77
CA GLY A 84 5.29 -6.97 -2.43
C GLY A 84 5.37 -5.72 -3.32
N ALA A 85 5.48 -5.92 -4.64
CA ALA A 85 5.46 -4.84 -5.63
C ALA A 85 4.07 -4.63 -6.24
N ASN A 86 3.12 -5.53 -5.98
CA ASN A 86 1.80 -5.48 -6.58
C ASN A 86 0.82 -4.72 -5.68
N LEU A 87 -0.20 -4.14 -6.30
CA LEU A 87 -1.28 -3.42 -5.63
C LEU A 87 -2.61 -4.13 -5.90
N HIS A 88 -3.26 -4.62 -4.85
CA HIS A 88 -4.58 -5.22 -4.94
C HIS A 88 -5.65 -4.15 -4.80
N HIS A 89 -6.58 -4.10 -5.75
CA HIS A 89 -7.72 -3.21 -5.75
C HIS A 89 -9.01 -4.02 -5.70
N MET A 90 -9.88 -3.75 -4.72
CA MET A 90 -11.20 -4.38 -4.64
C MET A 90 -12.22 -3.51 -5.36
N ALA A 91 -12.67 -3.96 -6.53
CA ALA A 91 -13.67 -3.27 -7.33
C ALA A 91 -15.07 -3.87 -7.07
N LYS A 92 -16.02 -3.02 -6.70
CA LYS A 92 -17.42 -3.40 -6.61
C LYS A 92 -18.05 -3.43 -7.99
N LEU A 93 -18.67 -4.55 -8.35
CA LEU A 93 -19.25 -4.76 -9.67
C LEU A 93 -20.66 -5.35 -9.58
N PRO A 94 -21.71 -4.63 -10.02
CA PRO A 94 -23.05 -5.17 -10.07
C PRO A 94 -23.13 -6.42 -10.95
N LEU A 95 -23.91 -7.43 -10.55
CA LEU A 95 -24.05 -8.70 -11.27
C LEU A 95 -24.34 -8.53 -12.77
N GLY A 96 -25.21 -7.59 -13.14
CA GLY A 96 -25.51 -7.33 -14.55
C GLY A 96 -24.26 -6.99 -15.36
N ARG A 97 -23.42 -6.07 -14.84
CA ARG A 97 -22.14 -5.69 -15.46
C ARG A 97 -21.10 -6.81 -15.44
N ALA A 98 -21.13 -7.66 -14.42
CA ALA A 98 -20.29 -8.86 -14.37
C ALA A 98 -20.61 -9.85 -15.50
N LEU A 99 -21.88 -9.93 -15.92
CA LEU A 99 -22.34 -10.83 -16.98
C LEU A 99 -22.26 -10.21 -18.38
N THR A 100 -22.47 -8.89 -18.51
CA THR A 100 -22.57 -8.21 -19.82
C THR A 100 -21.32 -7.42 -20.21
N GLY A 101 -20.30 -7.41 -19.35
CA GLY A 101 -19.11 -6.59 -19.50
C GLY A 101 -19.26 -5.18 -18.93
N SER A 102 -18.12 -4.54 -18.69
CA SER A 102 -18.03 -3.20 -18.10
C SER A 102 -16.71 -2.51 -18.41
N THR A 103 -16.59 -1.24 -18.03
CA THR A 103 -15.30 -0.55 -17.96
C THR A 103 -15.10 -0.05 -16.53
N ILE A 104 -13.99 -0.41 -15.91
CA ILE A 104 -13.64 0.04 -14.57
C ILE A 104 -12.65 1.20 -14.68
N SER A 105 -12.91 2.27 -13.94
CA SER A 105 -11.97 3.38 -13.76
C SER A 105 -11.17 3.21 -12.47
N ILE A 106 -9.85 3.19 -12.56
CA ILE A 106 -8.95 3.14 -11.40
C ILE A 106 -8.08 4.38 -11.38
N HIS A 107 -8.09 5.08 -10.26
CA HIS A 107 -7.14 6.15 -9.98
C HIS A 107 -5.88 5.52 -9.35
N THR A 108 -4.77 5.62 -10.06
CA THR A 108 -3.45 5.09 -9.68
C THR A 108 -2.78 5.95 -8.60
N LEU A 109 -1.60 5.53 -8.13
CA LEU A 109 -0.81 6.28 -7.15
C LEU A 109 -0.08 7.50 -7.74
N ASP A 110 0.10 7.55 -9.06
CA ASP A 110 0.61 8.74 -9.78
C ASP A 110 -0.52 9.61 -10.33
N GLU A 111 -1.71 9.49 -9.76
CA GLU A 111 -2.92 10.29 -10.07
C GLU A 111 -3.44 10.17 -11.51
N LYS A 112 -3.01 9.14 -12.25
CA LYS A 112 -3.60 8.80 -13.55
C LYS A 112 -4.89 8.02 -13.39
N VAL A 113 -5.84 8.27 -14.28
CA VAL A 113 -7.08 7.48 -14.39
C VAL A 113 -6.92 6.45 -15.49
N LEU A 114 -6.97 5.17 -15.13
CA LEU A 114 -6.96 4.04 -16.06
C LEU A 114 -8.39 3.58 -16.33
N HIS A 115 -8.76 3.46 -17.61
CA HIS A 115 -10.03 2.89 -18.05
C HIS A 115 -9.80 1.48 -18.55
N ILE A 116 -10.25 0.49 -17.78
CA ILE A 116 -9.93 -0.92 -18.01
C ILE A 116 -11.19 -1.63 -18.49
N PRO A 117 -11.24 -2.05 -19.77
CA PRO A 117 -12.37 -2.81 -20.28
C PRO A 117 -12.36 -4.22 -19.71
N ILE A 118 -13.52 -4.64 -19.24
CA ILE A 118 -13.84 -5.98 -18.77
C ILE A 118 -14.83 -6.56 -19.76
N THR A 119 -14.31 -7.30 -20.73
CA THR A 119 -15.09 -7.91 -21.82
C THR A 119 -15.60 -9.30 -21.47
N ASP A 120 -14.87 -10.01 -20.61
CA ASP A 120 -15.20 -11.37 -20.20
C ASP A 120 -16.20 -11.38 -19.04
N ILE A 121 -16.88 -12.52 -18.87
CA ILE A 121 -17.75 -12.76 -17.71
C ILE A 121 -16.90 -12.80 -16.43
N VAL A 122 -17.24 -11.94 -15.48
CA VAL A 122 -16.58 -11.86 -14.16
C VAL A 122 -17.26 -12.83 -13.22
N ARG A 123 -16.56 -13.93 -12.91
CA ARG A 123 -16.97 -14.92 -11.90
C ARG A 123 -16.40 -14.58 -10.51
N PRO A 124 -17.00 -15.05 -9.40
CA PRO A 124 -16.38 -14.96 -8.09
C PRO A 124 -14.94 -15.50 -8.10
N GLY A 125 -14.00 -14.75 -7.54
CA GLY A 125 -12.57 -15.08 -7.55
C GLY A 125 -11.84 -14.78 -8.86
N TYR A 126 -12.51 -14.30 -9.90
CA TYR A 126 -11.86 -13.76 -11.09
C TYR A 126 -10.96 -12.58 -10.70
N ARG A 127 -9.80 -12.49 -11.36
CA ARG A 127 -8.85 -11.39 -11.18
C ARG A 127 -8.47 -10.83 -12.54
N LYS A 128 -8.43 -9.50 -12.64
CA LYS A 128 -7.89 -8.79 -13.81
C LYS A 128 -6.55 -8.18 -13.43
N ILE A 129 -5.51 -8.52 -14.18
CA ILE A 129 -4.17 -7.96 -13.99
C ILE A 129 -3.99 -6.79 -14.95
N VAL A 130 -3.49 -5.68 -14.41
CA VAL A 130 -3.07 -4.50 -15.17
C VAL A 130 -1.56 -4.39 -15.02
N PRO A 131 -0.79 -4.81 -16.04
CA PRO A 131 0.64 -4.92 -15.92
C PRO A 131 1.31 -3.55 -15.77
N GLY A 132 2.33 -3.46 -14.91
CA GLY A 132 3.19 -2.27 -14.80
C GLY A 132 2.59 -1.07 -14.07
N GLU A 133 1.44 -1.22 -13.42
CA GLU A 133 0.75 -0.12 -12.71
C GLU A 133 0.86 -0.22 -11.17
N GLY A 134 1.67 -1.15 -10.66
CA GLY A 134 1.93 -1.36 -9.24
C GLY A 134 3.02 -0.44 -8.66
N MET A 135 3.67 -0.90 -7.59
CA MET A 135 4.76 -0.19 -6.92
C MET A 135 6.07 -0.31 -7.72
N PRO A 136 6.94 0.71 -7.71
CA PRO A 136 8.26 0.62 -8.32
C PRO A 136 9.13 -0.43 -7.63
N MET A 137 9.99 -1.10 -8.40
CA MET A 137 10.97 -2.03 -7.86
C MET A 137 12.14 -1.26 -7.22
N VAL A 138 12.67 -1.77 -6.11
CA VAL A 138 13.79 -1.12 -5.39
C VAL A 138 15.07 -1.07 -6.24
N VAL A 139 15.36 -2.16 -6.96
CA VAL A 139 16.59 -2.31 -7.75
C VAL A 139 16.49 -1.59 -9.09
N ALA A 140 15.32 -1.66 -9.73
CA ALA A 140 15.04 -1.02 -11.01
C ALA A 140 13.79 -0.13 -10.88
N PRO A 141 13.91 1.13 -10.40
CA PRO A 141 12.76 1.99 -10.13
C PRO A 141 11.92 2.39 -11.36
N CYS A 142 12.44 2.12 -12.56
CA CYS A 142 11.70 2.26 -13.82
C CYS A 142 10.70 1.10 -14.02
N ASP A 143 11.00 -0.06 -13.46
CA ASP A 143 10.11 -1.22 -13.49
C ASP A 143 9.14 -1.14 -12.31
N LYS A 144 7.89 -1.55 -12.56
CA LYS A 144 6.82 -1.58 -11.56
C LYS A 144 6.24 -2.99 -11.49
N GLY A 145 5.65 -3.31 -10.34
CA GLY A 145 4.73 -4.43 -10.24
C GLY A 145 3.41 -4.12 -10.94
N ASP A 146 2.38 -4.89 -10.62
CA ASP A 146 1.08 -4.83 -11.30
C ASP A 146 -0.03 -4.34 -10.37
N ILE A 147 -1.13 -3.84 -10.95
CA ILE A 147 -2.41 -3.75 -10.23
C ILE A 147 -3.18 -5.05 -10.47
N ILE A 148 -3.60 -5.67 -9.38
CA ILE A 148 -4.45 -6.87 -9.39
C ILE A 148 -5.84 -6.45 -8.93
N ILE A 149 -6.79 -6.48 -9.85
CA ILE A 149 -8.18 -6.14 -9.57
C ILE A 149 -8.91 -7.41 -9.15
N GLU A 150 -9.43 -7.37 -7.94
CA GLU A 150 -10.36 -8.36 -7.40
C GLU A 150 -11.76 -7.77 -7.44
N PHE A 151 -12.77 -8.62 -7.66
CA PHE A 151 -14.14 -8.17 -7.89
C PHE A 151 -15.05 -8.65 -6.76
N ASP A 152 -15.72 -7.70 -6.12
CA ASP A 152 -16.82 -7.94 -5.21
C ASP A 152 -18.13 -7.80 -6.00
N ILE A 153 -18.77 -8.93 -6.32
CA ILE A 153 -19.94 -8.97 -7.19
C ILE A 153 -21.20 -8.67 -6.37
N GLU A 154 -21.82 -7.53 -6.64
CA GLU A 154 -23.02 -7.09 -5.93
C GLU A 154 -24.28 -7.65 -6.60
N PHE A 155 -24.92 -8.61 -5.91
CA PHE A 155 -26.20 -9.17 -6.35
C PHE A 155 -27.37 -8.22 -6.04
N PRO A 156 -28.39 -8.13 -6.90
CA PRO A 156 -29.61 -7.39 -6.59
C PRO A 156 -30.32 -8.05 -5.41
N LYS A 157 -30.82 -7.23 -4.47
CA LYS A 157 -31.56 -7.73 -3.28
C LYS A 157 -32.84 -8.48 -3.64
N SER A 158 -33.51 -8.08 -4.73
CA SER A 158 -34.71 -8.73 -5.25
C SER A 158 -34.88 -8.44 -6.74
N LEU A 159 -35.69 -9.29 -7.40
CA LEU A 159 -36.08 -9.14 -8.80
C LEU A 159 -37.58 -9.42 -8.91
N ASN A 160 -38.28 -8.62 -9.72
CA ASN A 160 -39.69 -8.85 -10.01
C ASN A 160 -39.87 -10.06 -10.95
N HIS A 161 -41.10 -10.56 -11.06
CA HIS A 161 -41.41 -11.75 -11.87
C HIS A 161 -40.95 -11.59 -13.33
N GLU A 162 -41.24 -10.44 -13.93
CA GLU A 162 -40.88 -10.14 -15.32
C GLU A 162 -39.35 -10.20 -15.57
N LYS A 163 -38.53 -9.58 -14.71
CA LYS A 163 -37.06 -9.68 -14.84
C LYS A 163 -36.55 -11.10 -14.65
N LYS A 164 -37.16 -11.88 -13.76
CA LYS A 164 -36.81 -13.30 -13.58
C LYS A 164 -37.11 -14.12 -14.82
N GLU A 165 -38.25 -13.88 -15.48
CA GLU A 165 -38.59 -14.51 -16.77
C GLU A 165 -37.55 -14.19 -17.85
N PHE A 166 -37.16 -12.92 -18.00
CA PHE A 166 -36.14 -12.52 -18.97
C PHE A 166 -34.79 -13.18 -18.70
N ILE A 167 -34.34 -13.20 -17.44
CA ILE A 167 -33.08 -13.85 -17.07
C ILE A 167 -33.14 -15.36 -17.33
N ARG A 168 -34.27 -16.02 -17.02
CA ARG A 168 -34.45 -17.45 -17.30
C ARG A 168 -34.34 -17.74 -18.79
N LYS A 169 -34.99 -16.93 -19.64
CA LYS A 169 -34.90 -17.06 -21.10
C LYS A 169 -33.50 -16.83 -21.64
N ALA A 170 -32.71 -15.95 -21.02
CA ALA A 170 -31.37 -15.63 -21.48
C ALA A 170 -30.28 -16.62 -21.02
N LEU A 171 -30.46 -17.26 -19.85
CA LEU A 171 -29.41 -18.08 -19.22
C LEU A 171 -29.71 -19.58 -19.18
N LEU A 172 -30.98 -19.99 -19.30
CA LEU A 172 -31.42 -21.38 -19.09
C LEU A 172 -32.20 -21.98 -20.26
N LEU A 173 -32.46 -21.20 -21.31
CA LEU A 173 -33.10 -21.61 -22.55
C LEU A 173 -32.17 -21.20 -23.72
#